data_AF-A0A3B9GWB7-F1
#
_entry.id   AF-A0A3B9GWB7-F1
#
_cell.length_a   1.000
_cell.length_b   1.000
_cell.length_c   1.000
_cell.angle_alpha   90.00
_cell.angle_beta   90.00
_cell.angle_gamma   90.00
#
_symmetry.space_group_name_H-M   'P 1'
#
loop_
_entity.id
_entity.type
_entity.pdbx_description
1 polymer ?
#
loop_
_entity_poly.entity_id
_entity_poly.type
_entity_poly.pdbx_seq_one_letter_code
_entity_poly.pdbx_strand_id
1 'polypeptide(L)'
;MANPPVGSKANPSQFDVIDKLGADEPYFVIRAHDPLSSALVELHAYIGAGQSGAAHNKLAEIMAMTAAKPPRPASSPKYRETFAISLAMEQWRETHKE
;
A
#
# COMPACT_ATOMS: atom_id res chain seq x y z
N MET A 1 18.75 -6.39 23.44
CA MET A 1 18.34 -6.73 22.06
C MET A 1 17.37 -5.66 21.58
N ALA A 2 17.46 -5.22 20.33
CA ALA A 2 16.48 -4.26 19.79
C ALA A 2 15.12 -4.95 19.64
N ASN A 3 14.04 -4.25 20.00
CA ASN A 3 12.68 -4.74 19.75
C ASN A 3 12.46 -4.92 18.24
N PRO A 4 11.67 -5.93 17.81
CA PRO A 4 11.36 -6.09 16.39
C PRO A 4 10.67 -4.83 15.82
N PRO A 5 10.84 -4.51 14.53
CA PRO A 5 10.22 -3.33 13.92
C PRO A 5 8.68 -3.34 14.03
N VAL A 6 8.08 -2.17 14.26
CA VAL A 6 6.61 -2.01 14.30
C VAL A 6 6.00 -2.42 12.95
N GLY A 7 4.91 -3.18 13.00
CA GLY A 7 4.24 -3.71 11.80
C GLY A 7 4.92 -4.95 11.21
N SER A 8 5.93 -5.51 11.88
CA SER A 8 6.50 -6.81 11.51
C SER A 8 5.69 -7.95 12.12
N LYS A 9 5.84 -9.16 11.59
CA LYS A 9 5.21 -10.36 12.16
C LYS A 9 5.54 -10.60 13.64
N ALA A 10 6.73 -10.18 14.10
CA ALA A 10 7.18 -10.32 15.48
C ALA A 10 6.84 -9.12 16.39
N ASN A 11 6.29 -8.04 15.82
CA ASN A 11 5.78 -6.87 16.53
C ASN A 11 4.65 -6.25 15.69
N PRO A 12 3.48 -6.91 15.62
CA PRO A 12 2.37 -6.50 14.78
C PRO A 12 1.83 -5.13 15.22
N SER A 13 1.32 -4.37 14.27
CA SER A 13 0.65 -3.09 14.57
C SER A 13 -0.66 -3.36 15.32
N GLN A 14 -1.09 -2.41 16.15
CA GLN A 14 -2.46 -2.43 16.71
C GLN A 14 -3.55 -2.41 15.60
N PHE A 15 -3.18 -1.90 14.41
CA PHE A 15 -4.01 -1.85 13.22
C PHE A 15 -3.71 -2.97 12.22
N ASP A 16 -2.97 -4.01 12.63
CA ASP A 16 -2.82 -5.20 11.79
C ASP A 16 -4.20 -5.84 11.54
N VAL A 17 -4.50 -6.05 10.26
CA VAL A 17 -5.79 -6.57 9.78
C VAL A 17 -5.72 -8.04 9.42
N ILE A 18 -4.53 -8.65 9.34
CA ILE A 18 -4.37 -10.00 8.76
C ILE A 18 -5.27 -11.03 9.45
N ASP A 19 -5.34 -11.01 10.78
CA ASP A 19 -6.18 -11.93 11.55
C ASP A 19 -7.67 -11.51 11.62
N LYS A 20 -8.02 -10.33 11.08
CA LYS A 20 -9.36 -9.74 11.10
C LYS A 20 -10.04 -9.72 9.71
N LEU A 21 -9.29 -9.99 8.63
CA LEU A 21 -9.80 -10.00 7.27
C LEU A 21 -10.91 -11.04 7.09
N GLY A 22 -11.97 -10.67 6.37
CA GLY A 22 -12.98 -11.61 5.90
C GLY A 22 -12.37 -12.69 4.99
N ALA A 23 -13.00 -13.87 4.93
CA ALA A 23 -12.50 -14.99 4.12
C ALA A 23 -12.46 -14.67 2.61
N ASP A 24 -13.29 -13.74 2.16
CA ASP A 24 -13.43 -13.28 0.78
C ASP A 24 -12.99 -11.81 0.59
N GLU A 25 -12.49 -11.16 1.66
CA GLU A 25 -12.06 -9.76 1.61
C GLU A 25 -10.71 -9.64 0.89
N PRO A 26 -10.64 -8.94 -0.26
CA PRO A 26 -9.39 -8.76 -0.99
C PRO A 26 -8.46 -7.80 -0.25
N TYR A 27 -7.17 -8.17 -0.13
CA TYR A 27 -6.14 -7.32 0.48
C TYR A 27 -4.88 -7.26 -0.40
N PHE A 28 -4.08 -6.21 -0.23
CA PHE A 28 -2.84 -6.01 -0.95
C PHE A 28 -1.73 -5.58 0.02
N VAL A 29 -0.58 -6.25 -0.03
CA VAL A 29 0.55 -5.97 0.86
C VAL A 29 1.70 -5.35 0.08
N ILE A 30 2.09 -4.15 0.48
CA ILE A 30 3.35 -3.53 0.06
C ILE A 30 4.43 -3.91 1.06
N ARG A 31 5.36 -4.78 0.64
CA ARG A 31 6.43 -5.29 1.53
C ARG A 31 7.57 -4.28 1.67
N ALA A 32 8.22 -4.28 2.84
CA ALA A 32 9.37 -3.40 3.14
C ALA A 32 10.56 -3.53 2.18
N HIS A 33 10.68 -4.66 1.46
CA HIS A 33 11.70 -4.82 0.40
C HIS A 33 11.42 -4.00 -0.86
N ASP A 34 10.19 -3.50 -1.04
CA ASP A 34 9.87 -2.57 -2.13
C ASP A 34 10.42 -1.18 -1.76
N PRO A 35 11.32 -0.58 -2.56
CA PRO A 35 11.92 0.70 -2.24
C PRO A 35 10.92 1.85 -2.10
N LEU A 36 9.72 1.72 -2.67
CA LEU A 36 8.66 2.73 -2.57
C LEU A 36 7.75 2.51 -1.35
N SER A 37 7.93 1.42 -0.60
CA SER A 37 6.99 0.99 0.44
C SER A 37 6.72 2.05 1.51
N SER A 38 7.76 2.60 2.14
CA SER A 38 7.60 3.63 3.16
C SER A 38 6.94 4.90 2.61
N ALA A 39 7.36 5.35 1.43
CA ALA A 39 6.81 6.56 0.80
C ALA A 39 5.33 6.41 0.42
N LEU A 40 4.92 5.22 -0.05
CA LEU A 40 3.51 4.92 -0.36
C LEU A 40 2.64 4.87 0.91
N VAL A 41 3.16 4.32 2.01
CA VAL A 41 2.47 4.31 3.31
C VAL A 41 2.30 5.73 3.85
N GLU A 42 3.33 6.58 3.76
CA GLU A 42 3.25 8.00 4.13
C GLU A 42 2.26 8.77 3.27
N LEU A 43 2.27 8.56 1.95
CA LEU A 43 1.32 9.19 1.03
C LEU A 43 -0.12 8.84 1.41
N HIS A 44 -0.41 7.57 1.68
CA HIS A 44 -1.72 7.12 2.15
C HIS A 44 -2.14 7.85 3.43
N ALA A 45 -1.24 7.97 4.42
CA ALA A 45 -1.50 8.66 5.67
C ALA A 45 -1.81 10.16 5.44
N TYR A 46 -1.05 10.84 4.59
CA TYR A 46 -1.29 12.26 4.27
C TYR A 46 -2.64 12.50 3.59
N ILE A 47 -3.05 11.61 2.68
CA ILE A 47 -4.37 11.68 2.04
C ILE A 47 -5.48 11.48 3.09
N GLY A 48 -5.39 10.44 3.91
CA GLY A 48 -6.38 10.15 4.95
C GLY A 48 -6.50 11.26 6.00
N ALA A 49 -5.41 11.97 6.29
CA ALA A 49 -5.37 13.10 7.21
C ALA A 49 -5.79 14.45 6.57
N GLY A 50 -6.15 14.49 5.29
CA GLY A 50 -6.54 15.72 4.58
C GLY A 50 -5.37 16.71 4.35
N GLN A 51 -4.13 16.24 4.45
CA GLN A 51 -2.93 17.08 4.30
C GLN A 51 -2.48 17.16 2.84
N SER A 52 -3.31 17.79 1.99
CA SER A 52 -3.13 17.80 0.52
C SER A 52 -1.76 18.32 0.07
N GLY A 53 -1.19 19.34 0.73
CA GLY A 53 0.13 19.86 0.40
C GLY A 53 1.26 18.85 0.68
N ALA A 54 1.20 18.17 1.83
CA ALA A 54 2.17 17.12 2.18
C ALA A 54 2.03 15.90 1.25
N ALA A 55 0.79 15.51 0.93
CA ALA A 55 0.51 14.44 -0.02
C ALA A 55 1.07 14.75 -1.41
N HIS A 56 0.87 15.99 -1.90
CA HIS A 56 1.42 16.42 -3.19
C HIS A 56 2.95 16.33 -3.23
N ASN A 57 3.61 16.84 -2.19
CA ASN A 57 5.08 16.78 -2.09
C ASN A 57 5.59 15.34 -2.04
N LYS A 58 4.92 14.46 -1.28
CA LYS A 58 5.28 13.04 -1.19
C LYS A 58 5.10 12.31 -2.52
N LEU A 59 4.04 12.63 -3.27
CA LEU A 59 3.85 12.09 -4.62
C LEU A 59 4.98 12.53 -5.56
N ALA A 60 5.38 13.81 -5.53
CA ALA A 60 6.49 14.31 -6.33
C ALA A 60 7.82 13.58 -6.00
N GLU A 61 8.08 13.30 -4.73
CA GLU A 61 9.23 12.52 -4.28
C GLU A 61 9.21 11.08 -4.85
N ILE A 62 8.07 10.40 -4.77
CA ILE A 62 7.89 9.06 -5.35
C ILE A 62 8.17 9.07 -6.86
N MET A 63 7.64 10.07 -7.58
CA MET A 63 7.88 10.21 -9.02
C MET A 63 9.37 10.40 -9.32
N ALA A 64 10.09 11.21 -8.53
CA ALA A 64 11.53 11.39 -8.66
C ALA A 64 12.31 10.09 -8.41
N MET A 65 11.92 9.29 -7.40
CA MET A 65 12.53 7.98 -7.13
C MET A 65 12.37 7.01 -8.30
N THR A 66 11.20 7.00 -8.95
CA THR A 66 10.93 6.15 -10.12
C THR A 66 11.56 6.66 -11.41
N ALA A 67 11.87 7.95 -11.52
CA ALA A 67 12.61 8.48 -12.67
C ALA A 67 14.05 7.96 -12.73
N ALA A 68 14.67 7.71 -11.57
CA ALA A 68 16.05 7.20 -11.47
C ALA A 68 16.17 5.71 -11.88
N LYS A 69 15.09 4.92 -11.80
CA LYS A 69 15.02 3.53 -12.27
C LYS A 69 13.67 3.34 -12.99
N PRO A 70 13.66 3.23 -14.33
CA PRO A 70 12.42 3.17 -15.08
C PRO A 70 11.48 2.11 -14.49
N PRO A 71 10.20 2.44 -14.24
CA PRO A 71 9.25 1.48 -13.72
C PRO A 71 9.17 0.26 -14.66
N ARG A 72 8.93 -0.93 -14.10
CA ARG A 72 8.73 -2.14 -14.94
C ARG A 72 7.53 -1.88 -15.86
N PRO A 73 7.50 -2.46 -17.08
CA PRO A 73 6.39 -2.28 -18.00
C PRO A 73 5.06 -2.55 -17.30
N ALA A 74 4.03 -1.73 -17.60
CA ALA A 74 2.67 -1.95 -17.10
C ALA A 74 2.15 -3.36 -17.42
N SER A 75 2.65 -3.96 -18.50
CA SER A 75 2.35 -5.33 -18.90
C SER A 75 3.05 -6.40 -18.06
N SER A 76 3.86 -6.06 -17.06
CA SER A 76 4.49 -7.06 -16.20
C SER A 76 3.43 -7.83 -15.39
N PRO A 77 3.59 -9.15 -15.19
CA PRO A 77 2.62 -9.96 -14.45
C PRO A 77 2.30 -9.39 -13.05
N LYS A 78 3.31 -8.83 -12.36
CA LYS A 78 3.13 -8.19 -11.04
C LYS A 78 2.11 -7.06 -11.09
N TYR A 79 2.22 -6.15 -12.06
CA TYR A 79 1.33 -4.99 -12.12
C TYR A 79 -0.07 -5.35 -12.61
N ARG A 80 -0.19 -6.31 -13.54
CA ARG A 80 -1.52 -6.85 -13.92
C ARG A 80 -2.27 -7.38 -12.70
N GLU A 81 -1.59 -8.15 -11.86
CA GLU A 81 -2.17 -8.68 -10.62
C GLU A 81 -2.55 -7.56 -9.65
N THR A 82 -1.68 -6.56 -9.45
CA THR A 82 -2.00 -5.40 -8.60
C THR A 82 -3.23 -4.64 -9.07
N PHE A 83 -3.39 -4.42 -10.38
CA PHE A 83 -4.59 -3.79 -10.93
C PHE A 83 -5.85 -4.67 -10.77
N ALA A 84 -5.72 -5.99 -10.95
CA ALA A 84 -6.82 -6.92 -10.74
C ALA A 84 -7.29 -6.93 -9.26
N ILE A 85 -6.35 -6.93 -8.30
CA ILE A 85 -6.66 -6.85 -6.88
C ILE A 85 -7.33 -5.51 -6.55
N SER A 86 -6.83 -4.39 -7.10
CA SER A 86 -7.45 -3.07 -6.93
C SER A 86 -8.90 -3.05 -7.39
N LEU A 87 -9.18 -3.64 -8.55
CA LEU A 87 -10.55 -3.76 -9.08
C LEU A 87 -11.42 -4.65 -8.19
N ALA A 88 -10.89 -5.78 -7.71
CA ALA A 88 -11.60 -6.67 -6.81
C ALA A 88 -11.95 -5.98 -5.47
N MET A 89 -11.06 -5.15 -4.92
CA MET A 89 -11.33 -4.33 -3.73
C MET A 89 -12.47 -3.34 -3.96
N GLU A 90 -12.50 -2.68 -5.11
CA GLU A 90 -13.60 -1.79 -5.46
C GLU A 90 -14.92 -2.54 -5.52
N GLN A 91 -14.95 -3.65 -6.25
CA GLN A 91 -16.17 -4.47 -6.41
C GLN A 91 -16.65 -5.03 -5.07
N TRP A 92 -15.76 -5.61 -4.26
CA TRP A 92 -16.09 -6.18 -2.97
C TRP A 92 -16.69 -5.13 -2.04
N ARG A 93 -16.12 -3.92 -2.01
CA ARG A 93 -16.68 -2.81 -1.23
C ARG A 93 -18.09 -2.47 -1.69
N GLU A 94 -18.34 -2.36 -2.99
CA GLU A 94 -19.67 -2.01 -3.52
C GLU A 94 -20.74 -3.08 -3.21
N THR A 95 -20.38 -4.36 -3.17
CA THR A 95 -21.33 -5.46 -2.90
C THR A 95 -21.56 -5.73 -1.41
N HIS A 96 -20.72 -5.17 -0.53
CA HIS A 96 -20.80 -5.31 0.93
C HIS A 96 -21.11 -3.97 1.62
N LYS A 97 -21.62 -2.97 0.87
CA LYS A 97 -22.24 -1.79 1.46
C LYS A 97 -23.51 -2.21 2.20
N GLU A 98 -23.53 -2.01 3.51
CA GLU A 98 -24.79 -1.95 4.28
C GLU A 98 -25.64 -0.74 3.84
#